data_AF-A0A5N8YNE4-F1
#
_entry.id   AF-A0A5N8YNE4-F1
#
_cell.length_a   1.000
_cell.length_b   1.000
_cell.length_c   1.000
_cell.angle_alpha   90.00
_cell.angle_beta   90.00
_cell.angle_gamma   90.00
#
_symmetry.space_group_name_H-M   'P 1'
#
loop_
_entity.id
_entity.type
_entity.pdbx_description
1 polymer ?
#
loop_
_entity_poly.entity_id
_entity_poly.type
_entity_poly.pdbx_seq_one_letter_code
_entity_poly.pdbx_strand_id
1 'polypeptide(L)' 'MVLSAIVIGGIIGGALVVFGTLLVRGDLGIRTPRALDPEYRHREVISCGEIMAIGMKAGSIGAGAGAVVGLLVYELFL' A
#
# COMPACT_ATOMS: atom_id res chain seq x y z
N MET A 1 -4.61 -7.50 24.13
CA MET A 1 -5.86 -7.69 23.36
C MET A 1 -6.21 -6.45 22.56
N VAL A 2 -6.29 -5.27 23.20
CA VAL A 2 -6.41 -3.97 22.48
C VAL A 2 -5.25 -3.73 21.49
N LEU A 3 -4.00 -3.82 21.97
CA LEU A 3 -2.82 -3.59 21.13
C LEU A 3 -2.76 -4.47 19.88
N SER A 4 -3.15 -5.74 20.00
CA SER A 4 -3.23 -6.65 18.86
C SER A 4 -4.28 -6.21 17.84
N ALA A 5 -5.43 -5.68 18.28
CA ALA A 5 -6.46 -5.18 17.37
C ALA A 5 -5.98 -3.95 16.59
N ILE A 6 -5.27 -3.03 17.26
CA ILE A 6 -4.66 -1.86 16.63
C ILE A 6 -3.62 -2.29 15.58
N VAL A 7 -2.73 -3.22 15.94
CA VAL A 7 -1.66 -3.70 15.05
C VAL A 7 -2.25 -4.43 13.84
N ILE A 8 -3.19 -5.34 14.06
CA ILE A 8 -3.85 -6.09 12.97
C ILE A 8 -4.63 -5.13 12.07
N GLY A 9 -5.39 -4.21 12.65
CA GLY A 9 -6.11 -3.18 11.91
C GLY A 9 -5.18 -2.34 11.04
N GLY A 10 -4.06 -1.89 11.59
CA GLY A 10 -3.06 -1.11 10.86
C GLY A 10 -2.42 -1.89 9.70
N ILE A 11 -2.08 -3.16 9.91
CA ILE A 11 -1.51 -4.02 8.85
C ILE A 11 -2.52 -4.20 7.70
N ILE A 12 -3.78 -4.52 8.04
CA ILE A 12 -4.83 -4.74 7.03
C ILE A 12 -5.14 -3.45 6.28
N GLY A 13 -5.33 -2.34 6.99
CA GLY A 13 -5.61 -1.05 6.37
C GLY A 13 -4.46 -0.57 5.49
N GLY A 14 -3.21 -0.72 5.93
CA GLY A 14 -2.02 -0.40 5.15
C GLY A 14 -1.97 -1.20 3.86
N ALA A 15 -2.14 -2.52 3.94
CA ALA A 15 -2.18 -3.39 2.77
C ALA A 15 -3.30 -3.00 1.80
N LEU A 16 -4.53 -2.82 2.28
CA LEU A 16 -5.67 -2.47 1.43
C LEU A 16 -5.46 -1.17 0.65
N VAL A 17 -4.94 -0.13 1.30
CA VAL A 17 -4.72 1.16 0.63
C VAL A 17 -3.54 1.09 -0.35
N VAL A 18 -2.46 0.38 -0.01
CA VAL A 18 -1.33 0.16 -0.95
C VAL A 18 -1.79 -0.64 -2.17
N PHE A 19 -2.46 -1.78 -1.98
CA PHE A 19 -2.94 -2.58 -3.09
C PHE A 19 -4.02 -1.87 -3.91
N GLY A 20 -4.96 -1.19 -3.26
CA GLY A 20 -6.00 -0.42 -3.94
C GLY A 20 -5.42 0.71 -4.80
N THR A 21 -4.41 1.42 -4.29
CA THR A 21 -3.76 2.49 -5.07
C THR A 21 -2.96 1.95 -6.25
N LEU A 22 -2.27 0.82 -6.09
CA LEU A 22 -1.56 0.14 -7.19
C LEU A 22 -2.53 -0.45 -8.23
N LEU A 23 -3.69 -0.98 -7.80
CA LEU A 23 -4.77 -1.45 -8.70
C LEU A 23 -5.31 -0.31 -9.55
N VAL A 24 -5.68 0.82 -8.94
CA VAL A 24 -6.23 1.98 -9.66
C VAL A 24 -5.23 2.55 -10.66
N ARG A 25 -3.92 2.50 -10.35
CA ARG A 25 -2.86 2.94 -11.26
C ARG A 25 -2.48 1.92 -12.34
N GLY A 26 -2.90 0.66 -12.20
CA GLY A 26 -2.52 -0.41 -13.12
C GLY A 26 -1.04 -0.80 -13.05
N ASP A 27 -0.37 -0.47 -11.93
CA ASP A 27 1.06 -0.70 -11.72
C ASP A 27 1.37 -2.03 -11.02
N LEU A 28 0.37 -2.92 -10.88
CA LEU A 28 0.50 -4.28 -10.32
C LEU A 28 1.24 -5.29 -11.22
N GLY A 29 1.89 -4.82 -12.29
CA GLY A 29 2.72 -5.66 -13.15
C GLY A 29 2.03 -6.19 -14.41
N ILE A 30 0.83 -5.73 -14.77
CA ILE A 30 0.21 -6.02 -16.07
C ILE A 30 0.63 -4.93 -17.09
N ARG A 31 1.93 -4.82 -17.36
CA ARG A 31 2.43 -4.04 -18.50
C ARG A 31 3.29 -4.91 -19.40
N THR A 32 3.00 -4.87 -20.69
CA THR A 32 3.71 -5.62 -21.73
C THR A 32 5.21 -5.26 -21.73
N PRO A 33 6.11 -6.24 -21.76
CA PRO A 33 7.55 -5.99 -21.64
C PRO A 33 8.07 -5.34 -22.93
N ARG A 34 8.34 -4.03 -22.89
CA ARG A 34 9.25 -3.36 -23.83
C ARG A 34 10.65 -3.29 -23.20
N ALA A 35 11.22 -4.45 -22.92
CA ALA A 35 12.52 -4.56 -22.28
C ALA A 35 13.62 -4.74 -23.34
N LEU A 36 14.08 -3.65 -23.97
CA LEU A 36 15.44 -3.60 -24.56
C LEU A 36 15.95 -2.19 -24.93
N ASP A 37 15.26 -1.10 -24.57
CA ASP A 37 15.75 0.26 -24.84
C ASP A 37 16.47 0.85 -23.59
N PRO A 38 17.67 1.45 -23.73
CA PRO A 38 18.38 2.11 -22.62
C PRO A 38 17.54 3.20 -21.92
N GLU A 39 16.64 3.82 -22.68
CA GLU A 39 15.67 4.81 -22.19
C GLU A 39 14.61 4.18 -21.26
N TYR A 40 14.32 2.88 -21.43
CA TYR A 40 13.44 2.11 -20.57
C TYR A 40 14.04 1.90 -19.17
N ARG A 41 15.37 1.74 -19.08
CA ARG A 41 16.10 1.54 -17.81
C ARG A 41 16.04 2.77 -16.90
N HIS A 42 16.17 3.98 -17.45
CA HIS A 42 16.00 5.21 -16.66
C HIS A 42 14.55 5.40 -16.20
N ARG A 43 13.59 5.01 -17.03
CA ARG A 43 12.16 5.05 -16.69
C ARG A 43 11.82 4.04 -15.59
N GLU A 44 12.45 2.86 -15.59
CA GLU A 44 12.29 1.85 -14.54
C GLU A 44 12.75 2.33 -13.16
N VAL A 45 13.91 3.01 -13.07
CA VAL A 45 14.40 3.54 -11.79
C VAL A 45 13.47 4.63 -11.25
N ILE A 46 12.96 5.51 -12.12
CA ILE A 46 11.96 6.52 -11.76
C ILE A 46 10.66 5.84 -11.30
N SER A 47 10.21 4.81 -12.02
CA SER A 47 9.02 4.03 -11.69
C SER A 47 9.13 3.30 -10.35
N CYS A 48 10.30 2.75 -10.02
CA CYS A 48 10.53 2.05 -8.76
C CYS A 48 10.51 3.03 -7.57
N GLY A 49 11.14 4.20 -7.73
CA GLY A 49 11.06 5.29 -6.76
C GLY A 49 9.63 5.82 -6.57
N GLU A 50 8.86 5.94 -7.65
CA GLU A 50 7.43 6.30 -7.59
C GLU A 50 6.62 5.25 -6.83
N ILE A 51 6.77 3.96 -7.15
CA ILE A 51 6.07 2.86 -6.47
C ILE A 51 6.42 2.83 -4.99
N MET A 52 7.68 3.05 -4.62
CA MET A 52 8.10 3.16 -3.23
C MET A 52 7.49 4.36 -2.53
N ALA A 53 7.46 5.54 -3.17
CA ALA A 53 6.85 6.74 -2.60
C ALA A 53 5.33 6.59 -2.42
N ILE A 54 4.65 5.95 -3.37
CA ILE A 54 3.23 5.58 -3.28
C ILE A 54 3.03 4.61 -2.13
N GLY A 55 3.82 3.54 -2.07
CA GLY A 55 3.75 2.55 -1.00
C GLY A 55 3.93 3.17 0.39
N MET A 56 4.88 4.09 0.56
CA MET A 56 5.11 4.79 1.84
C MET A 56 3.95 5.71 2.23
N LYS A 57 3.41 6.50 1.29
CA LYS A 57 2.28 7.42 1.58
C LYS A 57 0.95 6.68 1.75
N ALA A 58 0.64 5.77 0.84
CA ALA A 58 -0.57 4.95 0.88
C ALA A 58 -0.55 4.04 2.12
N GLY A 59 0.60 3.44 2.41
CA GLY A 59 0.80 2.57 3.57
C GLY A 59 0.64 3.30 4.89
N SER A 60 1.17 4.52 5.04
CA SER A 60 1.02 5.28 6.29
C SER A 60 -0.42 5.72 6.55
N ILE A 61 -1.13 6.19 5.52
CA ILE A 61 -2.55 6.56 5.62
C ILE A 61 -3.41 5.33 5.92
N GLY A 62 -3.19 4.23 5.18
CA GLY A 62 -3.91 2.99 5.39
C GLY A 62 -3.66 2.39 6.76
N ALA A 63 -2.42 2.44 7.27
CA ALA A 63 -2.10 1.96 8.60
C ALA A 63 -2.75 2.81 9.70
N GLY A 64 -2.75 4.13 9.56
CA GLY A 64 -3.43 5.03 10.50
C GLY A 64 -4.94 4.78 10.55
N ALA A 65 -5.60 4.76 9.39
CA ALA A 65 -7.04 4.50 9.31
C ALA A 65 -7.39 3.08 9.82
N GLY A 66 -6.62 2.08 9.41
CA GLY A 66 -6.80 0.69 9.83
C GLY A 66 -6.62 0.49 11.33
N ALA A 67 -5.65 1.16 11.94
CA ALA A 67 -5.44 1.13 13.38
C ALA A 67 -6.64 1.70 14.17
N VAL A 68 -7.20 2.83 13.70
CA VAL A 68 -8.40 3.43 14.30
C VAL A 68 -9.61 2.51 14.16
N VAL A 69 -9.82 1.94 12.98
CA VAL A 69 -10.92 0.98 12.75
C VAL A 69 -10.74 -0.26 13.62
N GLY A 70 -9.52 -0.82 13.72
CA GLY A 70 -9.22 -1.97 14.57
C GLY A 70 -9.51 -1.71 16.04
N LEU A 71 -9.20 -0.50 16.54
CA LEU A 71 -9.56 -0.08 17.89
C LEU A 71 -11.08 0.02 18.07
N LEU A 72 -11.78 0.68 17.15
CA LEU A 72 -13.23 0.84 17.22
C LEU A 72 -13.95 -0.51 17.21
N VAL A 73 -13.53 -1.45 16.36
CA VAL A 73 -14.08 -2.81 16.33
C VAL A 73 -13.83 -3.53 17.65
N TYR A 74 -12.65 -3.38 18.24
CA TYR A 74 -12.35 -3.98 19.53
C TYR A 74 -13.29 -3.46 20.62
N GLU A 75 -13.45 -2.14 20.76
CA GLU A 75 -14.32 -1.51 21.76
C GLU A 75 -15.81 -1.83 21.56
N LEU A 76 -16.24 -2.09 20.32
CA LEU A 76 -17.65 -2.35 20.02
C LEU A 76 -18.07 -3.79 20.28
N PHE A 77 -17.13 -4.74 20.24
CA PHE A 77 -17.43 -6.18 20.27
C PHE A 77 -16.82 -6.91 21.48
N LEU A 78 -15.95 -6.28 22.27
CA LEU A 78 -15.20 -6.91 23.36
C LEU A 78 -15.16 -6.01 24.60
#